data_AF-A0A352KW02-F1
#
_entry.id   AF-A0A352KW02-F1
#
_cell.length_a   1.000
_cell.length_b   1.000
_cell.length_c   1.000
_cell.angle_alpha   90.00
_cell.angle_beta   90.00
_cell.angle_gamma   90.00
#
_symmetry.space_group_name_H-M   'P 1'
#
loop_
_entity.id
_entity.type
_entity.pdbx_description
1 polymer ?
#
loop_
_entity_poly.entity_id
_entity_poly.type
_entity_poly.pdbx_seq_one_letter_code
_entity_poly.pdbx_strand_id
1 'polypeptide(L)'
;MKWIAARDSGYVPASHEDPRSPGVLKRVIATRDLFQEGRVQMLNWALLPAGSSFQRHYHEDMQEVFLMITGEVQMTVAGDSRQMGPGDAVIVDPGEIHRMQNLLETP
;
A
#
# COMPACT_ATOMS: atom_id res chain seq x y z
N MET A 1 -8.13 24.60 -1.72
CA MET A 1 -8.76 23.47 -1.00
C MET A 1 -9.25 22.45 -2.02
N LYS A 2 -8.96 21.17 -1.83
CA LYS A 2 -9.39 20.07 -2.73
C LYS A 2 -10.10 19.01 -1.87
N TRP A 3 -11.32 18.63 -2.25
CA TRP A 3 -12.07 17.56 -1.61
C TRP A 3 -12.15 16.37 -2.57
N ILE A 4 -11.80 15.18 -2.11
CA ILE A 4 -11.78 13.98 -2.93
C ILE A 4 -12.68 12.95 -2.26
N ALA A 5 -13.79 12.59 -2.88
CA ALA A 5 -14.69 11.59 -2.31
C ALA A 5 -14.21 10.19 -2.71
N ALA A 6 -14.11 9.29 -1.73
CA ALA A 6 -13.67 7.91 -1.97
C ALA A 6 -14.59 7.11 -2.93
N ARG A 7 -15.82 7.58 -3.15
CA ARG A 7 -16.79 7.01 -4.10
C ARG A 7 -16.49 7.36 -5.56
N ASP A 8 -15.64 8.36 -5.80
CA ASP A 8 -15.33 8.83 -7.15
C ASP A 8 -14.23 7.97 -7.81
N SER A 9 -13.64 7.02 -7.07
CA SER A 9 -12.62 6.08 -7.54
C SER A 9 -12.91 4.65 -7.09
N GLY A 10 -12.65 3.69 -7.99
CA GLY A 10 -12.77 2.26 -7.72
C GLY A 10 -11.45 1.62 -7.29
N TYR A 11 -11.54 0.39 -6.81
CA TYR A 11 -10.36 -0.46 -6.63
C TYR A 11 -9.88 -1.00 -7.98
N VAL A 12 -8.56 -0.98 -8.18
CA VAL A 12 -7.84 -1.52 -9.32
C VAL A 12 -6.74 -2.45 -8.82
N PRO A 13 -6.21 -3.37 -9.64
CA PRO A 13 -5.00 -4.14 -9.30
C PRO A 13 -3.87 -3.23 -8.80
N ALA A 14 -3.16 -3.67 -7.76
CA ALA A 14 -1.92 -3.00 -7.37
C ALA A 14 -0.87 -3.08 -8.49
N SER A 15 0.08 -2.14 -8.55
CA SER A 15 0.99 -1.97 -9.71
C SER A 15 1.84 -3.20 -10.03
N HIS A 16 2.07 -4.07 -9.04
CA HIS A 16 2.98 -5.22 -9.12
C HIS A 16 2.24 -6.57 -9.25
N GLU A 17 0.94 -6.53 -9.58
CA GLU A 17 0.06 -7.71 -9.68
C GLU A 17 -0.16 -8.14 -11.14
N ASP A 18 -0.53 -9.42 -11.38
CA ASP A 18 -1.10 -9.81 -12.68
C ASP A 18 -2.49 -9.16 -12.80
N PRO A 19 -2.73 -8.29 -13.79
CA PRO A 19 -4.03 -7.62 -13.93
C PRO A 19 -5.22 -8.58 -14.12
N ARG A 20 -4.98 -9.82 -14.56
CA ARG A 20 -6.01 -10.83 -14.81
C ARG A 20 -6.35 -11.65 -13.56
N SER A 21 -5.49 -11.63 -12.54
CA SER A 21 -5.69 -12.36 -11.29
C SER A 21 -4.98 -11.63 -10.14
N PRO A 22 -5.46 -10.42 -9.77
CA PRO A 22 -4.80 -9.62 -8.74
C PRO A 22 -5.02 -10.23 -7.36
N GLY A 23 -3.93 -10.44 -6.62
CA GLY A 23 -3.96 -10.82 -5.21
C GLY A 23 -4.21 -9.62 -4.31
N VAL A 24 -3.81 -8.41 -4.73
CA VAL A 24 -3.95 -7.17 -3.95
C VAL A 24 -4.53 -6.04 -4.80
N LEU A 25 -5.35 -5.21 -4.16
CA LEU A 25 -6.04 -4.10 -4.80
C LEU A 25 -5.57 -2.76 -4.20
N LYS A 26 -5.67 -1.71 -5.01
CA LYS A 26 -5.51 -0.33 -4.56
C LYS A 26 -6.60 0.57 -5.12
N ARG A 27 -6.93 1.63 -4.40
CA ARG A 27 -7.75 2.74 -4.92
C ARG A 27 -6.91 4.01 -4.85
N VAL A 28 -6.60 4.57 -6.01
CA VAL A 28 -5.83 5.81 -6.11
C VAL A 28 -6.73 6.99 -5.73
N ILE A 29 -6.35 7.72 -4.69
CA ILE A 29 -7.10 8.89 -4.21
C ILE A 29 -6.58 10.16 -4.87
N ALA A 30 -5.27 10.32 -4.93
CA ALA A 30 -4.64 11.46 -5.58
C ALA A 30 -3.31 11.08 -6.19
N THR A 31 -2.97 11.71 -7.30
CA THR A 31 -1.67 11.62 -7.99
C THR A 31 -0.92 12.95 -7.88
N ARG A 32 0.38 12.94 -8.18
CA ARG A 32 1.30 14.09 -8.08
C ARG A 32 0.74 15.43 -8.58
N ASP A 33 -0.05 15.43 -9.65
CA ASP A 33 -0.67 16.62 -10.25
C ASP A 33 -1.74 17.28 -9.37
N LEU A 34 -2.29 16.54 -8.42
CA LEU A 34 -3.22 17.06 -7.42
C LEU A 34 -2.53 17.62 -6.17
N PHE A 35 -1.22 17.38 -5.98
CA PHE A 35 -0.47 17.94 -4.87
C PHE A 35 0.17 19.28 -5.23
N GLN A 36 0.64 20.00 -4.22
CA GLN A 36 1.63 21.06 -4.46
C GLN A 36 2.90 20.40 -5.02
N GLU A 37 3.63 21.11 -5.87
CA GLU A 37 4.92 20.64 -6.37
C GLU A 37 5.82 20.19 -5.21
N GLY A 38 6.35 18.98 -5.32
CA GLY A 38 7.01 18.28 -4.23
C GLY A 38 7.24 16.81 -4.53
N ARG A 39 7.45 16.01 -3.48
CA ARG A 39 7.85 14.58 -3.58
C ARG A 39 6.71 13.58 -3.46
N VAL A 40 5.49 14.03 -3.17
CA VAL A 40 4.34 13.13 -3.00
C VAL A 40 3.88 12.63 -4.36
N GLN A 41 4.11 11.35 -4.63
CA GLN A 41 3.77 10.73 -5.91
C GLN A 41 2.28 10.39 -5.98
N MET A 42 1.74 9.84 -4.90
CA MET A 42 0.35 9.43 -4.81
C MET A 42 -0.10 9.20 -3.37
N LEU A 43 -1.42 9.24 -3.17
CA LEU A 43 -2.11 8.74 -1.98
C LEU A 43 -3.10 7.67 -2.43
N ASN A 44 -3.05 6.50 -1.78
CA ASN A 44 -3.89 5.36 -2.14
C ASN A 44 -4.51 4.71 -0.89
N TRP A 45 -5.63 4.03 -1.08
CA TRP A 45 -6.02 2.92 -0.23
C TRP A 45 -5.39 1.64 -0.76
N ALA A 46 -4.76 0.85 0.11
CA ALA A 46 -4.37 -0.52 -0.17
C ALA A 46 -5.38 -1.49 0.47
N LEU A 47 -5.77 -2.53 -0.27
CA LEU A 47 -6.66 -3.58 0.22
C LEU A 47 -6.05 -4.94 -0.11
N LEU A 48 -5.67 -5.66 0.95
CA LEU A 48 -5.16 -7.02 0.88
C LEU A 48 -6.28 -7.97 1.33
N PRO A 49 -6.91 -8.75 0.44
CA PRO A 49 -7.74 -9.88 0.83
C PRO A 49 -7.06 -10.82 1.84
N ALA A 50 -7.86 -11.59 2.57
CA ALA A 50 -7.37 -12.60 3.50
C ALA A 50 -6.31 -13.51 2.88
N GLY A 51 -5.21 -13.75 3.59
CA GLY A 51 -4.05 -14.54 3.14
C GLY A 51 -3.24 -13.96 1.97
N SER A 52 -3.65 -12.84 1.36
CA SER A 52 -2.92 -12.23 0.26
C SER A 52 -1.68 -11.48 0.74
N SER A 53 -0.78 -11.17 -0.20
CA SER A 53 0.39 -10.34 0.07
C SER A 53 0.78 -9.56 -1.16
N PHE A 54 1.36 -8.38 -0.97
CA PHE A 54 2.11 -7.75 -2.05
C PHE A 54 3.27 -8.65 -2.47
N GLN A 55 3.60 -8.62 -3.76
CA GLN A 55 4.88 -9.15 -4.22
C GLN A 55 6.03 -8.43 -3.53
N ARG A 56 7.15 -9.13 -3.32
CA ARG A 56 8.36 -8.51 -2.76
C ARG A 56 8.94 -7.54 -3.79
N HIS A 57 9.09 -6.27 -3.42
CA HIS A 57 9.56 -5.23 -4.33
C HIS A 57 10.29 -4.09 -3.58
N TYR A 58 10.77 -3.10 -4.33
CA TYR A 58 11.34 -1.86 -3.82
C TYR A 58 11.10 -0.72 -4.82
N HIS A 59 11.32 0.51 -4.38
CA HIS A 59 11.27 1.70 -5.22
C HIS A 59 12.65 2.36 -5.26
N GLU A 60 13.09 2.85 -6.42
CA GLU A 60 14.43 3.43 -6.59
C GLU A 60 14.54 4.83 -5.97
N ASP A 61 13.48 5.62 -6.02
CA ASP A 61 13.50 7.05 -5.70
C ASP A 61 12.29 7.54 -4.88
N MET A 62 11.44 6.61 -4.41
CA MET A 62 10.21 6.91 -3.70
C MET A 62 10.18 6.26 -2.32
N GLN A 63 9.89 7.05 -1.29
CA GLN A 63 9.53 6.53 0.03
C GLN A 63 8.06 6.07 0.01
N GLU A 64 7.78 4.90 0.57
CA GLU A 64 6.41 4.41 0.74
C GLU A 64 6.05 4.41 2.22
N VAL A 65 4.87 4.93 2.54
CA VAL A 65 4.36 5.00 3.91
C VAL A 65 3.04 4.24 3.98
N PHE A 66 3.00 3.24 4.84
CA PHE A 66 1.76 2.54 5.18
C PHE A 66 1.30 2.95 6.57
N LEU A 67 0.03 3.34 6.67
CA LEU A 67 -0.69 3.46 7.92
C LEU A 67 -1.76 2.39 7.93
N MET A 68 -1.72 1.50 8.91
CA MET A 68 -2.68 0.41 9.03
C MET A 68 -4.00 0.96 9.59
N ILE A 69 -5.09 0.76 8.83
CA ILE A 69 -6.41 1.27 9.20
C ILE A 69 -7.28 0.17 9.82
N THR A 70 -7.21 -1.04 9.26
CA THR A 70 -7.90 -2.25 9.75
C THR A 70 -7.06 -3.48 9.44
N GLY A 71 -7.38 -4.61 10.09
CA GLY A 71 -6.75 -5.90 9.84
C GLY A 71 -5.41 -6.08 10.57
N GLU A 72 -4.74 -7.18 10.25
CA GLU A 72 -3.47 -7.56 10.84
C GLU A 72 -2.54 -8.08 9.74
N VAL A 73 -1.30 -7.59 9.72
CA VAL A 73 -0.32 -7.93 8.68
C VAL A 73 1.04 -8.29 9.27
N GLN A 74 1.77 -9.16 8.58
CA GLN A 74 3.21 -9.27 8.73
C GLN A 74 3.86 -8.34 7.71
N MET A 75 4.52 -7.29 8.19
CA MET A 75 5.37 -6.43 7.37
C MET A 75 6.81 -6.88 7.49
N THR A 76 7.51 -6.97 6.36
CA THR A 76 8.96 -7.22 6.30
C THR A 76 9.62 -6.12 5.49
N VAL A 77 10.63 -5.44 6.05
CA VAL A 77 11.43 -4.40 5.40
C VAL A 77 12.90 -4.69 5.62
N ALA A 78 13.71 -4.71 4.55
CA ALA A 78 15.15 -4.99 4.62
C ALA A 78 15.54 -6.29 5.38
N GLY A 79 14.62 -7.24 5.51
CA GLY A 79 14.80 -8.51 6.24
C GLY A 79 14.23 -8.52 7.66
N ASP A 80 13.90 -7.36 8.22
CA ASP A 80 13.28 -7.24 9.54
C ASP A 80 11.76 -7.34 9.44
N SER A 81 11.18 -8.19 10.27
CA SER A 81 9.77 -8.54 10.26
C SER A 81 9.05 -8.09 11.52
N ARG A 82 7.91 -7.40 11.37
CA ARG A 82 7.01 -7.01 12.47
C ARG A 82 5.54 -7.26 12.11
N GLN A 83 4.78 -7.78 13.08
CA GLN A 83 3.33 -7.76 12.98
C GLN A 83 2.84 -6.33 13.21
N MET A 84 1.87 -5.89 12.42
CA MET A 84 1.30 -4.55 12.47
C MET A 84 -0.22 -4.64 12.43
N GLY A 85 -0.89 -3.84 13.27
CA GLY A 85 -2.33 -3.72 13.35
C GLY A 85 -2.80 -2.26 13.23
N PRO A 86 -4.09 -1.98 13.47
CA PRO A 86 -4.64 -0.63 13.28
C PRO A 86 -3.91 0.43 14.12
N GLY A 87 -3.52 1.52 13.47
CA GLY A 87 -2.75 2.63 14.07
C GLY A 87 -1.23 2.50 13.93
N ASP A 88 -0.72 1.31 13.62
CA ASP A 88 0.70 1.14 13.31
C ASP A 88 1.05 1.73 11.95
N ALA A 89 2.26 2.27 11.84
CA ALA A 89 2.80 2.78 10.58
C ALA A 89 4.21 2.27 10.33
N VAL A 90 4.54 2.13 9.05
CA VAL A 90 5.89 1.85 8.57
C VAL A 90 6.22 2.83 7.47
N ILE A 91 7.45 3.32 7.52
CA ILE A 91 8.06 4.16 6.49
C ILE A 91 9.14 3.31 5.86
N VAL A 92 9.09 3.15 4.54
CA VAL A 92 10.03 2.35 3.76
C VAL A 92 10.82 3.28 2.85
N ASP A 93 12.12 3.34 3.06
CA ASP A 93 13.01 4.21 2.31
C ASP A 93 13.34 3.64 0.91
N PRO A 94 13.77 4.51 -0.03
CA PRO A 94 14.19 4.06 -1.36
C PRO A 94 15.26 2.98 -1.29
N GLY A 95 15.11 1.94 -2.13
CA GLY A 95 15.99 0.79 -2.18
C GLY A 95 15.71 -0.29 -1.13
N GLU A 96 14.88 -0.03 -0.12
CA GLU A 96 14.53 -1.04 0.88
C GLU A 96 13.53 -2.03 0.30
N ILE A 97 13.95 -3.29 0.19
CA ILE A 97 13.06 -4.36 -0.26
C ILE A 97 12.04 -4.67 0.83
N HIS A 98 10.76 -4.65 0.46
CA HIS A 98 9.66 -4.84 1.39
C HIS A 98 8.55 -5.75 0.86
N ARG A 99 7.76 -6.29 1.80
CA ARG A 99 6.57 -7.11 1.55
C ARG A 99 5.62 -6.99 2.74
N MET A 100 4.33 -6.87 2.46
CA MET A 100 3.26 -6.95 3.45
C MET A 100 2.36 -8.14 3.14
N GLN A 101 2.08 -8.96 4.15
CA GLN A 101 1.21 -10.13 4.05
C GLN A 101 0.05 -10.00 5.05
N ASN A 102 -1.18 -10.17 4.58
CA ASN A 102 -2.35 -10.26 5.45
C ASN A 102 -2.32 -11.59 6.22
N LEU A 103 -2.45 -11.51 7.55
CA LEU A 103 -2.43 -12.65 8.46
C LEU A 103 -3.82 -13.23 8.75
N LEU A 104 -4.89 -12.54 8.33
CA LEU A 104 -6.25 -13.02 8.49
C LEU A 104 -6.55 -14.10 7.43
N GLU A 105 -7.19 -15.18 7.86
CA GLU A 105 -7.63 -16.28 6.98
C GLU A 105 -9.03 -16.07 6.41
N THR A 106 -9.81 -15.16 7.01
CA THR A 106 -11.16 -14.79 6.55
C THR A 106 -11.29 -13.27 6.41
N PRO A 107 -12.14 -12.78 5.48
CA PRO A 107 -12.40 -11.35 5.30
C PRO A 107 -12.92 -10.64 6.56
#